data_AF-F0HS58-F1
#
_entry.id   AF-F0HS58-F1
#
_cell.length_a   1.000
_cell.length_b   1.000
_cell.length_c   1.000
_cell.angle_alpha   90.00
_cell.angle_beta   90.00
_cell.angle_gamma   90.00
#
_symmetry.space_group_name_H-M   'P 1'
#
loop_
_entity.id
_entity.type
_entity.pdbx_description
1 polymer ?
#
loop_
_entity_poly.entity_id
_entity_poly.type
_entity_poly.pdbx_seq_one_letter_code
_entity_poly.pdbx_strand_id
1 'polypeptide(L)'
;MGRSKIVESEGVLMQVHPQLFILEVDRKRGRTSRQSYQYVDVLTGMVELSQNGEPLFEPFVPESADGAPAADLMDEQEEEKVLS
;
A
#
# COMPACT_ATOMS: atom_id res chain seq x y z
N MET A 1 15.88 13.61 13.65
CA MET A 1 15.96 13.44 12.19
C MET A 1 15.67 11.99 11.87
N GLY A 2 14.39 11.64 11.83
CA GLY A 2 13.95 10.32 11.40
C GLY A 2 14.14 10.21 9.90
N ARG A 3 14.91 9.22 9.44
CA ARG A 3 14.93 8.84 8.04
C ARG A 3 13.79 7.85 7.86
N SER A 4 12.74 8.27 7.15
CA SER A 4 11.82 7.31 6.56
C SER A 4 12.66 6.29 5.78
N LYS A 5 12.49 5.02 6.11
CA LYS A 5 13.19 3.93 5.46
C LYS A 5 12.14 3.04 4.84
N ILE A 6 12.12 3.01 3.52
CA ILE A 6 11.36 2.01 2.76
C ILE A 6 12.11 0.69 2.93
N VAL A 7 11.40 -0.35 3.35
CA VAL A 7 11.95 -1.68 3.56
C VAL A 7 11.23 -2.64 2.62
N GLU A 8 11.96 -3.10 1.61
CA GLU A 8 11.50 -4.19 0.76
C GLU A 8 11.78 -5.53 1.45
N SER A 9 10.87 -6.47 1.25
CA SER A 9 10.78 -7.67 2.06
C SER A 9 9.95 -8.71 1.32
N GLU A 10 10.57 -9.86 1.05
CA GLU A 10 9.90 -11.00 0.42
C GLU A 10 9.37 -11.93 1.50
N GLY A 11 8.22 -12.56 1.25
CA GLY A 11 7.59 -13.42 2.23
C GLY A 11 6.41 -14.21 1.71
N VAL A 12 5.87 -15.07 2.57
CA VAL A 12 4.71 -15.92 2.29
C VAL A 12 3.52 -15.43 3.09
N LEU A 13 2.35 -15.31 2.45
CA LEU A 13 1.08 -15.00 3.10
C LEU A 13 0.66 -16.19 3.97
N MET A 14 0.63 -16.00 5.28
CA MET A 14 0.35 -17.07 6.25
C MET A 14 -1.12 -17.13 6.64
N GLN A 15 -1.72 -15.98 6.94
CA GLN A 15 -3.09 -15.89 7.44
C GLN A 15 -3.77 -14.63 6.92
N VAL A 16 -5.08 -14.74 6.72
CA VAL A 16 -5.94 -13.64 6.28
C VAL A 16 -7.06 -13.47 7.30
N HIS A 17 -7.24 -12.24 7.78
CA HIS A 17 -8.34 -11.85 8.66
C HIS A 17 -9.12 -10.71 8.00
N PRO A 18 -10.36 -10.41 8.45
CA PRO A 18 -11.16 -9.35 7.84
C PRO A 18 -10.53 -7.95 7.87
N GLN A 19 -9.67 -7.65 8.86
CA GLN A 19 -9.08 -6.32 9.04
C GLN A 19 -7.60 -6.23 8.63
N LEU A 20 -6.90 -7.37 8.61
CA LEU A 20 -5.46 -7.44 8.38
C LEU A 20 -5.05 -8.80 7.83
N PHE A 21 -3.84 -8.89 7.33
CA PHE A 21 -3.23 -10.12 6.90
C PHE A 21 -1.82 -10.26 7.49
N ILE A 22 -1.33 -11.50 7.60
CA ILE A 22 -0.05 -11.82 8.22
C ILE A 22 0.87 -12.43 7.17
N LEU A 23 2.03 -11.81 6.94
CA LEU A 23 3.13 -12.34 6.13
C LEU A 23 4.24 -12.87 7.03
N GLU A 24 4.79 -14.01 6.66
CA GLU A 24 6.10 -14.43 7.11
C GLU A 24 7.15 -13.86 6.16
N VAL A 25 7.87 -12.84 6.62
CA VAL A 25 8.86 -12.09 5.84
C VAL A 25 10.25 -12.62 6.13
N ASP A 26 11.05 -12.88 5.10
CA ASP A 26 12.47 -13.20 5.27
C ASP A 26 13.29 -11.94 5.52
N ARG A 27 14.21 -12.02 6.50
CA ARG A 27 15.18 -10.96 6.79
C ARG A 27 16.58 -11.48 6.56
N LYS A 28 17.49 -10.54 6.27
CA LYS A 28 18.93 -10.82 6.17
C LYS A 28 19.38 -11.72 7.32
N ARG A 29 20.06 -12.81 6.96
CA ARG A 29 20.61 -13.86 7.85
C ARG A 29 19.65 -15.02 8.20
N GLY A 30 18.63 -15.28 7.38
CA GLY A 30 17.76 -16.46 7.50
C GLY A 30 16.85 -16.41 8.71
N ARG A 31 16.52 -15.20 9.18
CA ARG A 31 15.59 -15.00 10.28
C ARG A 31 14.27 -14.57 9.68
N THR A 32 13.27 -15.44 9.76
CA THR A 32 11.91 -15.06 9.38
C THR A 32 11.27 -14.25 10.50
N SER A 33 10.42 -13.29 10.11
CA SER A 33 9.64 -12.47 11.02
C SER A 33 8.19 -12.42 10.54
N ARG A 34 7.26 -12.72 11.43
CA ARG A 34 5.84 -12.50 11.17
C ARG A 34 5.52 -11.01 11.29
N GLN A 35 4.87 -10.48 10.26
CA GLN A 35 4.39 -9.10 10.23
C GLN A 35 2.91 -9.09 9.82
N SER A 36 2.14 -8.24 10.48
CA SER A 36 0.74 -8.00 10.13
C SER A 36 0.61 -6.66 9.43
N TYR A 37 -0.15 -6.62 8.35
CA TYR A 37 -0.45 -5.40 7.60
C TYR A 37 -1.95 -5.22 7.49
N GLN A 38 -2.43 -3.99 7.61
CA GLN A 38 -3.85 -3.69 7.44
C GLN A 38 -4.15 -3.44 5.97
N TYR A 39 -5.39 -3.70 5.56
CA TYR A 39 -5.83 -3.36 4.20
C TYR A 39 -5.78 -1.86 3.93
N VAL A 40 -6.04 -1.05 4.96
CA VAL A 40 -5.96 0.42 4.87
C VAL A 40 -4.54 0.87 4.49
N ASP A 41 -3.51 0.20 4.98
CA ASP A 41 -2.12 0.53 4.64
C ASP A 41 -1.84 0.32 3.15
N VAL A 42 -2.45 -0.71 2.54
CA VAL A 42 -2.34 -0.97 1.10
C VAL A 42 -3.13 0.05 0.29
N LEU A 43 -4.35 0.35 0.72
CA LEU A 43 -5.23 1.32 0.04
C LEU A 43 -4.69 2.75 0.09
N THR A 44 -3.97 3.11 1.15
CA THR A 44 -3.37 4.44 1.34
C THR A 44 -1.97 4.57 0.74
N GLY A 45 -1.43 3.51 0.13
CA GLY A 45 -0.09 3.50 -0.45
C GLY A 45 1.05 3.46 0.57
N MET A 46 0.75 3.21 1.84
CA MET A 46 1.77 3.01 2.89
C MET A 46 2.48 1.67 2.75
N VAL A 47 1.81 0.68 2.14
CA VAL A 47 2.33 -0.66 1.85
C VAL A 47 2.04 -1.03 0.40
N GLU A 48 3.07 -1.34 -0.35
CA GLU A 48 2.94 -1.86 -1.71
C GLU A 48 3.23 -3.37 -1.74
N LEU A 49 2.42 -4.11 -2.50
CA LEU A 49 2.59 -5.55 -2.67
C LEU A 49 2.89 -5.86 -4.13
N SER A 50 3.92 -6.67 -4.37
CA SER A 50 4.29 -7.17 -5.69
C SER A 50 4.39 -8.69 -5.67
N GLN A 51 3.98 -9.34 -6.75
CA GLN A 51 4.19 -10.77 -6.97
C GLN A 51 5.04 -10.95 -8.23
N ASN A 52 6.16 -11.68 -8.12
CA ASN A 52 7.10 -11.90 -9.23
C ASN A 52 7.66 -10.62 -9.88
N GLY A 53 7.74 -9.53 -9.11
CA GLY A 53 8.21 -8.23 -9.58
C GLY A 53 7.14 -7.36 -10.26
N GLU A 54 5.90 -7.85 -10.40
CA GLU A 54 4.78 -7.06 -10.87
C GLU A 54 3.93 -6.59 -9.68
N PRO A 55 3.50 -5.31 -9.65
CA PRO A 55 2.63 -4.82 -8.59
C PRO A 55 1.27 -5.54 -8.66
N LEU A 56 0.78 -5.99 -7.50
CA LEU A 56 -0.52 -6.68 -7.39
C LEU A 56 -1.70 -5.73 -7.54
N PHE A 57 -1.48 -4.43 -7.28
CA PHE A 57 -2.48 -3.38 -7.35
C PHE A 57 -1.94 -2.21 -8.15
N GLU A 58 -2.82 -1.59 -8.93
CA GLU A 58 -2.54 -0.30 -9.55
C GLU A 58 -2.50 0.79 -8.47
N PRO A 59 -1.74 1.89 -8.68
CA PRO A 59 -1.73 3.02 -7.76
C PRO A 59 -3.16 3.58 -7.60
N PHE A 60 -3.70 3.50 -6.38
CA PHE A 60 -5.05 4.01 -6.10
C PHE A 60 -5.14 5.53 -6.19
N VAL A 61 -4.01 6.21 -5.97
CA VAL A 61 -3.90 7.65 -6.18
C VAL A 61 -3.16 7.85 -7.51
N PRO A 62 -3.78 8.49 -8.52
CA PRO A 62 -3.07 8.81 -9.74
C PRO A 62 -1.89 9.72 -9.37
N GLU A 63 -0.69 9.32 -9.79
CA GLU A 63 0.49 10.18 -9.69
C GLU A 63 0.23 11.36 -10.64
N SER A 64 0.01 12.56 -10.07
CA SER A 64 0.01 13.76 -10.90
C SER A 64 1.40 13.92 -11.52
N ALA A 65 1.51 14.57 -12.68
CA ALA A 65 2.76 14.70 -13.44
C ALA A 65 3.95 15.27 -12.64
N ASP A 66 3.70 15.84 -11.46
CA ASP A 66 4.68 16.40 -10.52
C ASP A 66 5.11 15.42 -9.39
N GLY A 67 4.72 14.14 -9.44
CA GLY A 67 5.11 13.13 -8.44
C GLY A 67 4.48 13.32 -7.05
N ALA A 68 3.44 14.16 -6.96
CA ALA A 68 2.66 14.37 -5.75
C ALA A 68 1.38 13.51 -5.78
N PRO A 69 0.96 12.94 -4.62
CA PRO A 69 -0.31 12.22 -4.55
C PRO A 69 -1.45 13.19 -4.88
N ALA A 70 -2.23 12.89 -5.91
CA ALA A 70 -3.39 13.68 -6.35
C ALA A 70 -4.58 13.65 -5.36
N ALA A 71 -4.40 13.15 -4.14
CA ALA A 71 -5.46 12.97 -3.16
C ALA A 71 -6.16 14.30 -2.77
N ASP A 72 -5.49 15.45 -2.97
CA ASP A 72 -6.07 16.78 -2.75
C ASP A 72 -7.06 17.24 -3.85
N LEU A 73 -7.24 16.50 -4.95
CA LEU A 73 -8.07 16.92 -6.09
C LEU A 73 -9.42 16.20 -6.21
N MET A 74 -9.73 15.25 -5.33
CA MET A 74 -10.96 14.45 -5.41
C MET A 74 -12.15 15.07 -4.66
N ASP A 75 -11.98 16.18 -3.93
CA ASP A 75 -13.07 16.75 -3.11
C ASP A 75 -14.08 17.61 -3.90
N GLU A 76 -13.83 17.97 -5.16
CA GLU A 76 -14.62 19.00 -5.85
C GLU A 76 -15.51 18.54 -7.04
N GLN A 77 -15.53 17.26 -7.43
CA GLN A 77 -16.23 16.85 -8.67
C GLN A 77 -17.54 16.05 -8.50
N GLU A 78 -17.96 15.70 -7.28
CA GLU A 78 -19.23 14.96 -7.09
C GLU A 78 -20.47 15.84 -6.79
N GLU A 79 -20.33 17.13 -6.47
CA GLU A 79 -21.48 17.96 -6.05
C GLU A 79 -22.28 18.61 -7.20
N GLU A 80 -21.72 18.76 -8.41
CA GLU A 80 -22.40 19.55 -9.46
C GLU A 80 -23.43 18.74 -10.29
N LYS A 81 -23.46 17.40 -10.20
CA LYS A 81 -24.34 16.59 -11.07
C LYS A 81 -25.77 16.38 -10.55
N VAL A 82 -26.12 16.91 -9.37
CA VAL A 82 -27.48 16.75 -8.80
C VAL A 82 -28.41 17.95 -9.03
N LEU A 83 -27.95 18.99 -9.72
CA LEU A 83 -28.72 20.20 -10.04
C LEU A 83 -28.82 20.40 -11.56
N SER A 84 -29.47 19.47 -12.27
CA SER A 84 -30.06 19.73 -13.60
C SER A 84 -31.25 18.84 -13.87
#